data_AF-A0A495R4R3-F1
#
_entry.id   AF-A0A495R4R3-F1
#
_cell.length_a   1.000
_cell.length_b   1.000
_cell.length_c   1.000
_cell.angle_alpha   90.00
_cell.angle_beta   90.00
_cell.angle_gamma   90.00
#
_symmetry.space_group_name_H-M   'P 1'
#
loop_
_entity.id
_entity.type
_entity.pdbx_description
1 polymer ?
#
loop_
_entity_poly.entity_id
_entity_poly.type
_entity_poly.pdbx_seq_one_letter_code
_entity_poly.pdbx_strand_id
1 'polypeptide(L)'
;MLGTSGVLFPGMPGTTEMMVILLIAVLLFGANKIPKLARSTGEAMGEFQKGREEVEQELEEMRDGGAAEGTDASTVDSAESTETATETET
;
A
#
# COMPACT_ATOMS: atom_id res chain seq x y z
N MET A 1 11.26 -36.55 2.11
CA MET A 1 10.40 -35.65 2.89
C MET A 1 11.24 -34.49 3.41
N LEU A 2 11.16 -33.34 2.75
CA LEU A 2 11.38 -31.98 3.27
C LEU A 2 11.09 -31.04 2.10
N GLY A 3 9.89 -30.47 2.09
CA GLY A 3 9.36 -29.66 0.99
C GLY A 3 10.10 -28.34 0.87
N THR A 4 10.55 -28.03 -0.35
CA THR A 4 11.06 -26.72 -0.76
C THR A 4 9.98 -25.94 -1.51
N SER A 5 8.74 -25.97 -1.01
CA SER A 5 7.64 -25.15 -1.50
C SER A 5 7.84 -23.71 -1.01
N GLY A 6 8.49 -22.89 -1.84
CA GLY A 6 8.68 -21.47 -1.54
C GLY A 6 9.11 -20.60 -2.73
N VAL A 7 9.44 -21.21 -3.88
CA VAL A 7 9.77 -20.47 -5.10
C VAL A 7 8.55 -20.47 -6.01
N LEU A 8 7.57 -19.62 -5.73
CA LEU A 8 6.42 -19.40 -6.62
C LEU A 8 6.36 -17.94 -7.07
N PHE A 9 7.53 -17.32 -7.27
CA PHE A 9 7.73 -16.18 -8.17
C PHE A 9 9.20 -16.14 -8.61
N PRO A 10 9.56 -16.60 -9.83
CA PRO A 10 10.95 -16.61 -10.31
C PRO A 10 11.39 -15.18 -10.62
N GLY A 11 11.78 -14.43 -9.58
CA GLY A 11 12.24 -13.05 -9.73
C GLY A 11 11.96 -12.15 -8.53
N MET A 12 11.10 -12.56 -7.57
CA MET A 12 11.02 -11.83 -6.31
C MET A 12 12.06 -12.37 -5.32
N PRO A 13 12.90 -11.50 -4.74
CA PRO A 13 13.74 -11.90 -3.62
C PRO A 13 12.84 -12.40 -2.49
N GLY A 14 13.19 -13.54 -1.90
CA GLY A 14 12.48 -14.08 -0.75
C GLY A 14 12.60 -13.16 0.47
N THR A 15 11.88 -13.52 1.54
CA THR A 15 11.91 -12.78 2.81
C THR A 15 13.32 -12.69 3.38
N THR A 16 14.13 -13.74 3.22
CA THR A 16 15.53 -13.79 3.65
C THR A 16 16.40 -12.82 2.86
N GLU A 17 16.31 -12.82 1.53
CA GLU A 17 17.07 -11.92 0.66
C GLU A 17 16.71 -10.45 0.92
N MET A 18 15.42 -10.15 1.14
CA MET A 18 14.96 -8.82 1.52
C MET A 18 15.55 -8.36 2.86
N MET A 19 15.65 -9.24 3.86
CA MET A 19 16.31 -8.93 5.14
C MET A 19 17.80 -8.63 4.96
N VAL A 20 18.52 -9.36 4.10
CA VAL A 20 19.94 -9.10 3.82
C VAL A 20 20.13 -7.75 3.13
N ILE A 21 19.29 -7.42 2.13
CA ILE A 21 19.34 -6.13 1.45
C ILE A 21 19.04 -4.99 2.44
N LEU A 22 18.03 -5.16 3.30
CA LEU A 22 17.70 -4.20 4.34
C LEU A 22 18.87 -3.99 5.31
N LEU A 23 19.54 -5.06 5.73
CA LEU A 23 20.71 -4.99 6.59
C LEU A 23 21.84 -4.18 5.92
N ILE A 24 22.14 -4.46 4.65
CA ILE A 24 23.15 -3.71 3.89
C ILE A 24 22.75 -2.23 3.78
N ALA A 25 21.49 -1.93 3.45
CA ALA A 25 21.00 -0.56 3.39
C ALA A 25 21.13 0.16 4.75
N VAL A 26 20.83 -0.52 5.86
CA VAL A 26 21.01 0.01 7.21
C VAL A 26 22.49 0.25 7.55
N LEU A 27 23.42 -0.59 7.07
CA LEU A 27 24.85 -0.35 7.27
C LEU A 27 25.36 0.86 6.46
N LEU A 28 24.85 1.05 5.24
CA LEU A 28 25.26 2.17 4.37
C LEU A 28 24.66 3.50 4.83
N PHE A 29 23.36 3.53 5.13
CA PHE A 29 22.63 4.76 5.45
C PHE A 29 22.48 5.01 6.96
N GLY A 30 22.57 3.95 7.78
CA GLY A 30 22.34 3.98 9.22
C GLY A 30 20.89 3.67 9.61
N ALA A 31 20.69 2.97 10.73
CA ALA A 31 19.37 2.55 11.23
C ALA A 31 18.39 3.72 11.46
N ASN A 32 18.90 4.92 11.71
CA ASN A 32 18.09 6.12 11.97
C ASN A 32 17.73 6.91 10.70
N LYS A 33 18.35 6.66 9.54
CA LYS A 33 18.13 7.49 8.35
C LYS A 33 16.88 7.11 7.59
N ILE A 34 16.69 5.82 7.33
CA ILE A 34 15.47 5.30 6.68
C ILE A 34 14.19 5.73 7.41
N PRO A 35 14.03 5.53 8.74
CA PRO A 35 12.81 5.95 9.44
C PRO A 35 12.66 7.47 9.50
N LYS A 36 13.77 8.23 9.61
CA LYS A 36 13.72 9.69 9.62
C LYS A 36 13.25 10.25 8.27
N LEU A 37 13.76 9.70 7.16
CA LEU A 37 13.32 10.07 5.81
C LEU A 37 11.86 9.70 5.58
N ALA A 38 11.45 8.48 5.97
CA ALA A 38 10.05 8.06 5.88
C ALA A 38 9.12 9.01 6.65
N ARG A 39 9.52 9.43 7.86
CA ARG A 39 8.74 10.39 8.65
C ARG A 39 8.64 11.76 7.98
N SER A 40 9.76 12.38 7.58
CA SER A 40 9.71 13.71 6.96
C SER A 40 8.99 13.71 5.62
N THR A 41 9.17 12.66 4.81
CA THR A 41 8.45 12.50 3.55
C THR A 41 6.97 12.25 3.80
N GLY A 42 6.62 11.47 4.83
CA GLY A 42 5.22 11.23 5.22
C GLY A 42 4.53 12.50 5.71
N GLU A 43 5.20 13.31 6.54
CA GLU A 43 4.70 14.61 6.98
C GLU A 43 4.47 15.54 5.77
N ALA A 44 5.44 15.64 4.85
CA ALA A 44 5.30 16.44 3.63
C ALA A 44 4.17 15.96 2.71
N MET A 45 4.05 14.64 2.50
CA MET A 45 2.98 14.06 1.70
C MET A 45 1.60 14.25 2.34
N GLY A 46 1.51 14.18 3.67
CA GLY A 46 0.27 14.42 4.42
C GLY A 46 -0.22 15.86 4.28
N GLU A 47 0.65 16.85 4.52
CA GLU A 47 0.32 18.27 4.33
C GLU A 47 -0.04 18.57 2.86
N PHE A 48 0.66 17.95 1.91
CA PHE A 48 0.36 18.09 0.49
C PHE A 48 -1.02 17.52 0.14
N GLN A 49 -1.38 16.35 0.66
CA GLN A 49 -2.69 15.74 0.41
C GLN A 49 -3.82 16.58 1.00
N LYS A 50 -3.63 17.12 2.21
CA LYS A 50 -4.59 18.03 2.85
C LYS A 50 -4.78 19.32 2.04
N GLY A 51 -3.69 19.95 1.62
CA GLY A 51 -3.77 21.15 0.78
C GLY A 51 -4.45 20.89 -0.57
N ARG A 52 -4.28 19.69 -1.15
CA ARG A 52 -4.99 19.30 -2.37
C ARG A 52 -6.50 19.15 -2.15
N GLU A 53 -6.91 18.56 -1.04
CA GLU A 53 -8.32 18.39 -0.68
C GLU A 53 -8.98 19.75 -0.42
N GLU A 54 -8.31 20.65 0.30
CA GLU A 54 -8.80 22.03 0.52
C GLU A 54 -8.98 22.78 -0.81
N VAL A 55 -8.02 22.66 -1.74
CA VAL A 55 -8.13 23.27 -3.07
C VAL A 55 -9.25 22.65 -3.89
N GLU A 56 -9.44 21.34 -3.84
CA GLU A 56 -10.53 20.64 -4.55
C GLU A 56 -11.89 21.07 -4.01
N GLN A 57 -12.05 21.15 -2.70
CA GLN A 57 -13.26 21.66 -2.04
C GLN A 57 -13.52 23.12 -2.40
N GLU A 58 -12.51 23.99 -2.39
CA GLU A 58 -12.67 25.38 -2.82
C GLU A 58 -13.09 25.47 -4.29
N LEU A 59 -12.52 24.63 -5.16
CA LEU A 59 -12.90 24.58 -6.58
C LEU A 59 -14.33 24.06 -6.78
N GLU A 60 -14.74 23.08 -5.97
CA GLU A 60 -16.09 22.53 -5.97
C GLU A 60 -17.09 23.56 -5.45
N GLU A 61 -16.80 24.28 -4.36
CA GLU A 61 -17.62 25.37 -3.84
C GLU A 61 -17.76 26.52 -4.87
N MET A 62 -16.68 26.87 -5.57
CA MET A 62 -16.73 27.84 -6.67
C MET A 62 -17.57 27.34 -7.87
N ARG A 63 -17.57 26.03 -8.13
CA ARG A 63 -18.33 25.41 -9.22
C ARG A 63 -19.80 25.18 -8.84
N ASP A 64 -20.08 24.91 -7.57
CA ASP A 64 -21.37 24.54 -7.00
C ASP A 64 -22.12 25.73 -6.36
N GLY A 65 -21.58 26.95 -6.53
CA GLY A 65 -22.34 28.20 -6.47
C GLY A 65 -23.54 28.26 -7.44
N GLY A 66 -23.81 27.19 -8.20
CA GLY A 66 -25.08 26.87 -8.82
C GLY A 66 -25.43 25.38 -8.75
N ALA A 67 -26.11 24.99 -7.66
CA ALA A 67 -26.99 23.81 -7.49
C ALA A 67 -26.41 22.55 -6.80
N ALA A 68 -26.70 22.48 -5.50
CA ALA A 68 -26.75 21.31 -4.63
C ALA A 68 -27.01 19.96 -5.30
N GLU A 69 -26.23 18.94 -4.93
CA GLU A 69 -26.65 17.72 -4.21
C GLU A 69 -25.46 16.76 -4.05
N GLY A 70 -25.42 16.03 -2.92
CA GLY A 70 -24.36 15.08 -2.61
C GLY A 70 -24.46 13.74 -3.33
N THR A 71 -23.75 12.73 -2.80
CA THR A 71 -24.04 11.27 -2.81
C THR A 71 -22.79 10.43 -3.11
N ASP A 72 -22.34 9.75 -2.05
CA ASP A 72 -22.08 8.30 -1.99
C ASP A 72 -20.79 7.66 -2.55
N ALA A 73 -20.49 6.53 -1.90
CA ALA A 73 -19.78 5.35 -2.39
C ALA A 73 -18.25 5.28 -2.25
N SER A 74 -17.81 4.71 -1.12
CA SER A 74 -17.21 3.36 -1.23
C SER A 74 -17.28 2.58 0.09
N THR A 75 -18.42 1.92 0.31
CA THR A 75 -18.47 0.62 1.00
C THR A 75 -18.65 -0.44 -0.08
N VAL A 76 -17.57 -1.05 -0.56
CA VAL A 76 -17.49 -2.32 -1.31
C VAL A 76 -16.01 -2.75 -1.15
N ASP A 77 -15.58 -3.90 -0.64
CA ASP A 77 -16.15 -5.25 -0.68
C ASP A 77 -15.49 -6.12 0.40
N SER A 78 -16.30 -6.77 1.24
CA SER A 78 -15.95 -8.02 1.92
C SER A 78 -16.72 -9.13 1.22
N ALA A 79 -16.02 -10.01 0.51
CA ALA A 79 -16.49 -11.34 0.08
C ALA A 79 -15.23 -12.17 -0.22
N GLU A 80 -14.77 -13.08 0.64
CA GLU A 80 -15.30 -14.44 0.83
C GLU A 80 -15.69 -15.14 -0.48
N SER A 81 -14.92 -16.15 -0.86
CA SER A 81 -15.44 -17.38 -1.45
C SER A 81 -14.53 -18.55 -1.11
N THR A 82 -15.10 -19.38 -0.25
CA THR A 82 -14.83 -20.78 0.09
C THR A 82 -15.03 -21.69 -1.13
N GLU A 83 -14.67 -22.96 -0.96
CA GLU A 83 -15.03 -24.18 -1.73
C GLU A 83 -13.92 -24.71 -2.66
N THR A 84 -13.28 -25.84 -2.31
CA THR A 84 -13.78 -27.24 -2.26
C THR A 84 -13.91 -27.86 -3.65
N ALA A 85 -13.00 -28.77 -3.98
CA ALA A 85 -13.20 -30.04 -4.71
C ALA A 85 -11.81 -30.70 -4.88
N THR A 86 -11.48 -31.76 -4.14
CA THR A 86 -11.78 -33.18 -4.47
C THR A 86 -10.77 -33.77 -5.47
N GLU A 87 -10.01 -34.73 -4.96
CA GLU A 87 -9.50 -35.99 -5.57
C GLU A 87 -9.24 -36.03 -7.09
N THR A 88 -8.07 -36.56 -7.48
CA THR A 88 -7.90 -37.74 -8.38
C THR A 88 -6.43 -37.89 -8.82
N GLU A 89 -5.87 -39.10 -8.63
CA GLU A 89 -4.74 -39.79 -9.33
C GLU A 89 -3.54 -38.95 -9.83
N THR A 90 -2.27 -39.27 -9.56
CA THR A 90 -1.51 -40.55 -9.57
C THR A 90 -0.21 -40.35 -8.78
#